data_AF-A0A117SVQ2-F1
#
_entry.id   AF-A0A117SVQ2-F1
#
_cell.length_a   1.000
_cell.length_b   1.000
_cell.length_c   1.000
_cell.angle_alpha   90.00
_cell.angle_beta   90.00
_cell.angle_gamma   90.00
#
_symmetry.space_group_name_H-M   'P 1'
#
loop_
_entity.id
_entity.type
_entity.pdbx_description
1 polymer ?
#
loop_
_entity_poly.entity_id
_entity_poly.type
_entity_poly.pdbx_seq_one_letter_code
_entity_poly.pdbx_strand_id
1 'polypeptide(L)'
;MNDRDHMNLALLVSIVAAALIAIALFSIYFVGVYGIFHWPYIILLIGLLILGFPAYYGYSRAVAHAGKFIRYATPLAFIFAFIGIIMGSMHDFLGIIMLFLAYIIEEATGLLLRLDFREISNSWTNIFITGMTIFVASILLVLISTKLVIVPIIGDVVKGIGIYGLYRKFNSDNT
;
A
#
# COMPACT_ATOMS: atom_id res chain seq x y z
N MET A 1 1.06 -2.19 -24.19
CA MET A 1 1.99 -1.60 -23.21
C MET A 1 3.21 -2.49 -23.16
N ASN A 2 4.40 -1.89 -23.18
CA ASN A 2 5.64 -2.61 -22.92
C ASN A 2 5.90 -2.65 -21.39
N ASP A 3 6.92 -3.39 -20.95
CA ASP A 3 7.23 -3.54 -19.52
C ASP A 3 7.51 -2.19 -18.82
N ARG A 4 8.05 -1.22 -19.56
CA ARG A 4 8.27 0.15 -19.08
C ARG A 4 6.95 0.85 -18.76
N ASP A 5 5.98 0.81 -19.66
CA ASP A 5 4.66 1.41 -19.44
C ASP A 5 3.97 0.78 -18.23
N HIS A 6 4.11 -0.55 -18.09
CA HIS A 6 3.56 -1.29 -16.95
C HIS A 6 4.20 -0.89 -15.62
N MET A 7 5.53 -0.76 -15.57
CA MET A 7 6.24 -0.28 -14.38
C MET A 7 5.84 1.15 -14.02
N ASN A 8 5.77 2.04 -15.01
CA ASN A 8 5.40 3.44 -14.79
C ASN A 8 3.97 3.59 -14.26
N LEU A 9 3.02 2.84 -14.83
CA LEU A 9 1.65 2.79 -14.32
C LEU A 9 1.65 2.33 -12.86
N ALA A 10 2.36 1.25 -12.55
CA ALA A 10 2.39 0.68 -11.21
C ALA A 10 2.93 1.68 -10.18
N LEU A 11 4.08 2.31 -10.48
CA LEU A 11 4.71 3.29 -9.59
C LEU A 11 3.82 4.52 -9.38
N LEU A 12 3.22 5.06 -10.45
CA LEU A 12 2.34 6.23 -10.37
C LEU A 12 1.10 5.94 -9.52
N VAL A 13 0.46 4.80 -9.76
CA VAL A 13 -0.71 4.37 -8.98
C VAL A 13 -0.32 4.16 -7.52
N SER A 14 0.84 3.56 -7.23
CA SER A 14 1.31 3.38 -5.86
C SER A 14 1.58 4.71 -5.13
N ILE A 15 2.03 5.75 -5.83
CA ILE A 15 2.21 7.09 -5.26
C ILE A 15 0.85 7.70 -4.90
N VAL A 16 -0.13 7.60 -5.80
CA VAL A 16 -1.50 8.08 -5.54
C VAL A 16 -2.13 7.30 -4.38
N ALA A 17 -1.94 5.98 -4.34
CA ALA A 17 -2.42 5.14 -3.26
C ALA A 17 -1.81 5.53 -1.91
N ALA A 18 -0.50 5.79 -1.84
CA ALA A 18 0.15 6.27 -0.60
C ALA A 18 -0.47 7.58 -0.11
N ALA A 19 -0.72 8.56 -1.01
CA ALA A 19 -1.39 9.80 -0.61
C ALA A 19 -2.80 9.56 -0.03
N LEU A 20 -3.57 8.64 -0.64
CA LEU A 20 -4.91 8.29 -0.17
C LEU A 20 -4.90 7.49 1.13
N ILE A 21 -3.91 6.60 1.34
CA ILE A 21 -3.71 5.87 2.60
C ILE A 21 -3.39 6.87 3.72
N ALA A 22 -2.50 7.84 3.49
CA ALA A 22 -2.21 8.89 4.46
C ALA A 22 -3.47 9.67 4.86
N ILE A 23 -4.37 10.00 3.90
CA ILE A 23 -5.67 10.63 4.18
C ILE A 23 -6.57 9.71 5.03
N ALA A 24 -6.63 8.41 4.71
CA ALA A 24 -7.42 7.45 5.46
C ALA A 24 -6.92 7.32 6.91
N LEU A 25 -5.60 7.20 7.10
CA LEU A 25 -4.96 7.14 8.40
C LEU A 25 -5.17 8.43 9.20
N PHE A 26 -4.98 9.59 8.57
CA PHE A 26 -5.22 10.88 9.21
C PHE A 26 -6.67 11.01 9.69
N SER A 27 -7.63 10.46 8.94
CA SER A 27 -9.04 10.45 9.32
C SER A 27 -9.28 9.68 10.62
N ILE A 28 -8.58 8.57 10.86
CA ILE A 28 -8.68 7.78 12.11
C ILE A 28 -8.40 8.64 13.35
N TYR A 29 -7.53 9.64 13.24
CA TYR A 29 -7.23 10.54 14.35
C TYR A 29 -8.49 11.26 14.87
N PHE A 30 -9.42 11.61 13.97
CA PHE A 30 -10.63 12.37 14.30
C PHE A 30 -11.84 11.49 14.56
N VAL A 31 -12.03 10.45 13.72
CA VAL A 31 -13.25 9.63 13.77
C VAL A 31 -13.07 8.32 14.53
N GLY A 32 -11.85 8.01 14.96
CA GLY A 32 -11.50 6.75 15.60
C GLY A 32 -11.45 5.58 14.62
N VAL A 33 -11.07 4.41 15.14
CA VAL A 33 -10.79 3.22 14.31
C VAL A 33 -12.05 2.72 13.60
N TYR A 34 -13.20 2.70 14.27
CA TYR A 34 -14.47 2.32 13.62
C TYR A 34 -15.04 3.43 12.74
N GLY A 35 -14.57 4.67 12.89
CA GLY A 35 -15.00 5.81 12.09
C GLY A 35 -14.67 5.68 10.61
N ILE A 36 -13.56 5.00 10.25
CA ILE A 36 -13.18 4.81 8.83
C ILE A 36 -14.12 3.91 8.04
N PHE A 37 -15.00 3.17 8.74
CA PHE A 37 -16.02 2.34 8.11
C PHE A 37 -17.36 3.06 7.93
N HIS A 38 -17.44 4.36 8.27
CA HIS A 38 -18.60 5.20 7.98
C HIS A 38 -18.45 5.93 6.65
N TRP A 39 -19.57 6.42 6.12
CA TRP A 39 -19.54 7.42 5.05
C TRP A 39 -18.91 8.73 5.57
N PRO A 40 -18.01 9.40 4.82
CA PRO A 40 -17.57 9.10 3.45
C PRO A 40 -16.33 8.19 3.33
N TYR A 41 -15.70 7.79 4.44
CA TYR A 41 -14.42 7.08 4.46
C TYR A 41 -14.45 5.69 3.79
N ILE A 42 -15.61 5.03 3.79
CA ILE A 42 -15.77 3.77 3.07
C ILE A 42 -15.57 3.92 1.55
N ILE A 43 -15.94 5.06 0.94
CA ILE A 43 -15.61 5.36 -0.48
C ILE A 43 -14.10 5.39 -0.68
N LEU A 44 -13.36 5.97 0.27
CA LEU A 44 -11.91 6.08 0.20
C LEU A 44 -11.26 4.68 0.22
N LEU A 45 -11.73 3.79 1.10
CA LEU A 45 -11.25 2.41 1.18
C LEU A 45 -11.57 1.61 -0.09
N ILE A 46 -12.77 1.77 -0.64
CA ILE A 46 -13.15 1.15 -1.93
C ILE A 46 -12.30 1.70 -3.07
N GLY A 47 -12.03 3.01 -3.08
CA GLY A 47 -11.16 3.65 -4.06
C GLY A 47 -9.73 3.09 -4.00
N LEU A 48 -9.19 2.89 -2.80
CA LEU A 48 -7.89 2.23 -2.59
C LEU A 48 -7.87 0.80 -3.12
N LEU A 49 -8.93 0.02 -2.86
CA LEU A 49 -9.07 -1.34 -3.39
C LEU A 49 -9.08 -1.34 -4.92
N ILE A 50 -9.83 -0.42 -5.54
CA ILE A 50 -9.91 -0.29 -7.00
C ILE A 50 -8.55 0.11 -7.59
N LEU A 51 -7.83 1.04 -6.96
CA LEU A 51 -6.47 1.43 -7.38
C LEU A 51 -5.46 0.28 -7.24
N GLY A 52 -5.72 -0.69 -6.36
CA GLY A 52 -4.91 -1.91 -6.27
C GLY A 52 -4.79 -2.64 -7.62
N PHE A 53 -5.87 -2.74 -8.40
CA PHE A 53 -5.89 -3.49 -9.66
C PHE A 53 -4.90 -2.99 -10.72
N PRO A 54 -4.84 -1.70 -11.09
CA PRO A 54 -3.85 -1.22 -12.04
C PRO A 54 -2.41 -1.35 -11.52
N ALA A 55 -2.17 -1.19 -10.21
CA ALA A 55 -0.84 -1.43 -9.62
C ALA A 55 -0.44 -2.91 -9.73
N TYR A 56 -1.35 -3.81 -9.38
CA TYR A 56 -1.18 -5.26 -9.54
C TYR A 56 -0.88 -5.63 -11.00
N TYR A 57 -1.67 -5.11 -11.94
CA TYR A 57 -1.49 -5.39 -13.36
C TYR A 57 -0.11 -4.93 -13.85
N GLY A 58 0.31 -3.72 -13.46
CA GLY A 58 1.63 -3.19 -13.83
C GLY A 58 2.77 -4.01 -13.25
N TYR A 59 2.81 -4.24 -11.93
CA TYR A 59 3.92 -5.00 -11.32
C TYR A 59 3.94 -6.47 -11.76
N SER A 60 2.79 -7.14 -11.89
CA SER A 60 2.73 -8.55 -12.28
C SER A 60 3.32 -8.85 -13.67
N ARG A 61 3.43 -7.81 -14.52
CA ARG A 61 3.98 -7.85 -15.87
C ARG A 61 5.40 -7.31 -15.95
N ALA A 62 5.70 -6.24 -15.23
CA ALA A 62 6.96 -5.52 -15.38
C ALA A 62 8.14 -6.07 -14.57
N VAL A 63 7.89 -6.92 -13.56
CA VAL A 63 8.94 -7.40 -12.64
C VAL A 63 9.28 -8.86 -12.84
N ALA A 64 10.58 -9.18 -12.77
CA ALA A 64 11.07 -10.54 -13.00
C ALA A 64 11.02 -11.38 -11.72
N HIS A 65 11.52 -10.85 -10.60
CA HIS A 65 11.69 -11.61 -9.37
C HIS A 65 10.38 -11.73 -8.59
N ALA A 66 9.70 -10.60 -8.36
CA ALA A 66 8.47 -10.59 -7.57
C ALA A 66 7.22 -11.04 -8.38
N GLY A 67 7.30 -11.13 -9.71
CA GLY A 67 6.13 -11.22 -10.58
C GLY A 67 5.26 -12.46 -10.32
N LYS A 68 5.88 -13.61 -10.06
CA LYS A 68 5.14 -14.84 -9.72
C LYS A 68 4.44 -14.72 -8.37
N PHE A 69 5.09 -14.15 -7.37
CA PHE A 69 4.50 -13.96 -6.04
C PHE A 69 3.33 -13.00 -6.10
N ILE A 70 3.50 -11.84 -6.77
CA ILE A 70 2.45 -10.83 -6.96
C ILE A 70 1.18 -11.46 -7.55
N ARG A 71 1.32 -12.32 -8.57
CA ARG A 71 0.18 -13.00 -9.22
C ARG A 71 -0.68 -13.86 -8.31
N TYR A 72 -0.17 -14.31 -7.16
CA TYR A 72 -0.92 -15.13 -6.20
C TYR A 72 -1.22 -14.37 -4.90
N ALA A 73 -0.25 -13.64 -4.38
CA ALA A 73 -0.35 -12.94 -3.11
C ALA A 73 -1.27 -11.71 -3.21
N THR A 74 -1.13 -10.89 -4.25
CA THR A 74 -1.92 -9.66 -4.37
C THR A 74 -3.42 -9.90 -4.53
N PRO A 75 -3.89 -10.90 -5.33
CA PRO A 75 -5.31 -11.28 -5.32
C PRO A 75 -5.81 -11.68 -3.94
N LEU A 76 -5.00 -12.39 -3.15
CA LEU A 76 -5.35 -12.75 -1.78
C LEU A 76 -5.46 -11.51 -0.88
N ALA A 77 -4.56 -10.54 -1.02
CA ALA A 77 -4.66 -9.25 -0.32
C ALA A 77 -5.94 -8.50 -0.69
N PHE A 78 -6.36 -8.51 -1.95
CA PHE A 78 -7.64 -7.90 -2.38
C PHE A 78 -8.85 -8.59 -1.77
N ILE A 79 -8.83 -9.92 -1.69
CA ILE A 79 -9.90 -10.69 -1.03
C ILE A 79 -10.00 -10.27 0.45
N PHE A 80 -8.87 -10.22 1.17
CA PHE A 80 -8.86 -9.78 2.56
C PHE A 80 -9.30 -8.33 2.72
N ALA A 81 -8.85 -7.43 1.84
CA ALA A 81 -9.26 -6.03 1.86
C ALA A 81 -10.76 -5.87 1.63
N PHE A 82 -11.31 -6.59 0.64
CA PHE A 82 -12.74 -6.58 0.33
C PHE A 82 -13.59 -7.10 1.50
N ILE A 83 -13.23 -8.26 2.06
CA ILE A 83 -13.89 -8.82 3.25
C ILE A 83 -13.76 -7.83 4.42
N GLY A 84 -12.59 -7.23 4.60
CA GLY A 84 -12.33 -6.25 5.66
C GLY A 84 -13.23 -5.03 5.58
N ILE A 85 -13.46 -4.49 4.38
CA ILE A 85 -14.38 -3.38 4.15
C ILE A 85 -15.82 -3.78 4.48
N ILE A 86 -16.28 -4.95 4.01
CA ILE A 86 -17.64 -5.44 4.28
C ILE A 86 -17.86 -5.62 5.78
N MET A 87 -17.00 -6.39 6.44
CA MET A 87 -17.15 -6.68 7.87
C MET A 87 -16.99 -5.42 8.74
N GLY A 88 -16.05 -4.56 8.39
CA GLY A 88 -15.85 -3.30 9.10
C GLY A 88 -17.04 -2.34 8.95
N SER A 89 -17.72 -2.35 7.79
CA SER A 89 -18.98 -1.59 7.59
C SER A 89 -20.13 -2.07 8.48
N MET A 90 -20.07 -3.32 8.95
CA MET A 90 -20.97 -3.88 9.96
C MET A 90 -20.48 -3.64 11.38
N HIS A 91 -19.39 -2.86 11.55
CA HIS A 91 -18.67 -2.63 12.80
C HIS A 91 -18.14 -3.89 13.47
N ASP A 92 -17.87 -4.93 12.69
CA ASP A 92 -17.21 -6.14 13.18
C ASP A 92 -15.68 -5.90 13.27
N PHE A 93 -15.11 -6.18 14.44
CA PHE A 93 -13.67 -6.10 14.67
C PHE A 93 -12.86 -6.96 13.70
N LEU A 94 -13.42 -8.08 13.22
CA LEU A 94 -12.77 -8.92 12.23
C LEU A 94 -12.49 -8.14 10.93
N GLY A 95 -13.28 -7.10 10.62
CA GLY A 95 -13.00 -6.22 9.49
C GLY A 95 -11.63 -5.53 9.57
N ILE A 96 -11.24 -5.07 10.76
CA ILE A 96 -9.92 -4.48 11.00
C ILE A 96 -8.81 -5.51 10.83
N ILE A 97 -9.02 -6.73 11.36
CA ILE A 97 -8.05 -7.82 11.23
C ILE A 97 -7.85 -8.21 9.77
N MET A 98 -8.91 -8.27 8.97
CA MET A 98 -8.82 -8.59 7.55
C MET A 98 -8.08 -7.50 6.75
N LEU A 99 -8.32 -6.22 7.04
CA LEU A 99 -7.53 -5.13 6.46
C LEU A 99 -6.05 -5.22 6.84
N PHE A 100 -5.74 -5.56 8.10
CA PHE A 100 -4.37 -5.73 8.54
C PHE A 100 -3.67 -6.90 7.83
N LEU A 101 -4.35 -8.03 7.63
CA LEU A 101 -3.83 -9.17 6.86
C LEU A 101 -3.52 -8.78 5.41
N ALA A 102 -4.36 -7.94 4.78
CA ALA A 102 -4.08 -7.41 3.45
C ALA A 102 -2.76 -6.61 3.43
N TYR A 103 -2.51 -5.77 4.44
CA TYR A 103 -1.26 -5.01 4.57
C TYR A 103 -0.02 -5.88 4.85
N ILE A 104 -0.15 -6.98 5.61
CA ILE A 104 0.95 -7.94 5.78
C ILE A 104 1.36 -8.54 4.43
N ILE A 105 0.38 -8.87 3.58
CA ILE A 105 0.66 -9.41 2.24
C ILE A 105 1.27 -8.32 1.34
N GLU A 106 0.83 -7.07 1.46
CA GLU A 106 1.47 -5.92 0.79
C GLU A 106 2.94 -5.81 1.20
N GLU A 107 3.26 -5.93 2.50
CA GLU A 107 4.65 -5.90 2.99
C GLU A 107 5.49 -7.04 2.40
N ALA A 108 4.99 -8.27 2.45
CA ALA A 108 5.69 -9.42 1.87
C ALA A 108 5.94 -9.21 0.35
N THR A 109 4.97 -8.62 -0.35
CA THR A 109 5.10 -8.27 -1.76
C THR A 109 6.15 -7.19 -1.99
N GLY A 110 6.15 -6.13 -1.18
CA GLY A 110 7.13 -5.06 -1.26
C GLY A 110 8.56 -5.51 -0.95
N LEU A 111 8.74 -6.41 0.02
CA LEU A 111 10.03 -7.02 0.32
C LEU A 111 10.60 -7.82 -0.85
N LEU A 112 9.75 -8.47 -1.65
CA LEU A 112 10.17 -9.15 -2.87
C LEU A 112 10.44 -8.15 -4.01
N LEU A 113 9.58 -7.14 -4.17
CA LEU A 113 9.78 -6.04 -5.13
C LEU A 113 11.10 -5.30 -4.91
N ARG A 114 11.64 -5.32 -3.68
CA ARG A 114 12.99 -4.82 -3.38
C ARG A 114 14.05 -5.37 -4.34
N LEU A 115 13.96 -6.63 -4.75
CA LEU A 115 14.95 -7.24 -5.63
C LEU A 115 14.95 -6.53 -6.99
N ASP A 116 13.77 -6.31 -7.56
CA ASP A 116 13.58 -5.62 -8.84
C ASP A 116 13.86 -4.10 -8.71
N PHE A 117 13.42 -3.45 -7.62
CA PHE A 117 13.63 -2.01 -7.43
C PHE A 117 15.09 -1.61 -7.20
N ARG A 118 15.92 -2.52 -6.68
CA ARG A 118 17.36 -2.28 -6.51
C ARG A 118 18.09 -2.10 -7.83
N GLU A 119 17.59 -2.69 -8.91
CA GLU A 119 18.10 -2.48 -10.27
C GLU A 119 17.84 -1.05 -10.75
N ILE A 120 16.77 -0.40 -10.27
CA ILE A 120 16.46 1.01 -10.53
C ILE A 120 17.27 1.93 -9.62
N SER A 121 17.21 1.69 -8.29
CA SER A 121 17.94 2.49 -7.30
C SER A 121 18.00 1.81 -5.94
N ASN A 122 19.20 1.48 -5.48
CA ASN A 122 19.42 0.97 -4.12
C ASN A 122 18.94 1.95 -3.03
N SER A 123 19.25 3.24 -3.17
CA SER A 123 18.91 4.25 -2.16
C SER A 123 17.40 4.43 -2.01
N TRP A 124 16.68 4.64 -3.11
CA TRP A 124 15.23 4.81 -3.07
C TRP A 124 14.50 3.54 -2.64
N THR A 125 15.01 2.36 -3.04
CA THR A 125 14.47 1.08 -2.57
C THR A 125 14.59 0.95 -1.05
N ASN A 126 15.74 1.30 -0.46
CA ASN A 126 15.90 1.20 0.99
C ASN A 126 14.95 2.15 1.73
N ILE A 127 14.72 3.37 1.21
CA ILE A 127 13.74 4.31 1.77
C ILE A 127 12.32 3.70 1.72
N PHE A 128 11.94 3.14 0.57
CA PHE A 128 10.64 2.48 0.38
C PHE A 128 10.42 1.34 1.39
N ILE A 129 11.39 0.43 1.53
CA ILE A 129 11.28 -0.71 2.45
C ILE A 129 11.23 -0.26 3.91
N THR A 130 12.06 0.70 4.31
CA THR A 130 12.03 1.24 5.68
C THR A 130 10.66 1.85 5.99
N GLY A 131 10.11 2.66 5.08
CA GLY A 131 8.78 3.24 5.26
C GLY A 131 7.69 2.17 5.36
N MET A 132 7.73 1.18 4.47
CA MET A 132 6.76 0.07 4.45
C MET A 132 6.78 -0.74 5.76
N THR A 133 7.96 -1.11 6.26
CA THR A 133 8.06 -1.87 7.51
C THR A 133 7.60 -1.04 8.71
N ILE A 134 7.94 0.26 8.78
CA ILE A 134 7.40 1.15 9.82
C ILE A 134 5.88 1.20 9.74
N PHE A 135 5.32 1.37 8.54
CA PHE A 135 3.87 1.44 8.32
C PHE A 135 3.15 0.19 8.83
N VAL A 136 3.53 -1.00 8.34
CA VAL A 136 2.82 -2.24 8.67
C VAL A 136 3.05 -2.66 10.12
N ALA A 137 4.28 -2.55 10.64
CA ALA A 137 4.56 -2.90 12.03
C ALA A 137 3.83 -1.99 13.04
N SER A 138 3.53 -0.74 12.67
CA SER A 138 2.90 0.24 13.57
C SER A 138 1.40 0.43 13.36
N ILE A 139 0.79 -0.10 12.30
CA ILE A 139 -0.62 0.17 11.99
C ILE A 139 -1.57 -0.26 13.13
N LEU A 140 -1.26 -1.36 13.82
CA LEU A 140 -2.06 -1.85 14.95
C LEU A 140 -1.90 -1.03 16.23
N LEU A 141 -0.92 -0.13 16.33
CA LEU A 141 -0.81 0.78 17.49
C LEU A 141 -2.05 1.66 17.64
N VAL A 142 -2.79 1.88 16.56
CA VAL A 142 -4.05 2.63 16.57
C VAL A 142 -5.13 1.99 17.45
N LEU A 143 -5.04 0.68 17.70
CA LEU A 143 -5.93 -0.06 18.60
C LEU A 143 -5.61 0.21 20.08
N ILE A 144 -4.37 0.58 20.39
CA ILE A 144 -3.96 0.96 21.75
C ILE A 144 -4.40 2.40 22.02
N SER A 145 -4.15 3.29 21.06
CA SER A 145 -4.56 4.70 21.13
C SER A 145 -4.65 5.28 19.73
N THR A 146 -5.76 5.96 19.43
CA THR A 146 -5.97 6.61 18.13
C THR A 146 -4.90 7.65 17.81
N LYS A 147 -4.27 8.26 18.84
CA LYS A 147 -3.17 9.21 18.67
C LYS A 147 -1.90 8.57 18.09
N LEU A 148 -1.72 7.27 18.27
CA LEU A 148 -0.57 6.54 17.76
C LEU A 148 -0.64 6.31 16.25
N VAL A 149 -1.74 6.69 15.58
CA VAL A 149 -1.86 6.67 14.11
C VAL A 149 -0.80 7.52 13.41
N ILE A 150 -0.17 8.46 14.12
CA ILE A 150 0.94 9.25 13.58
C ILE A 150 2.12 8.38 13.13
N VAL A 151 2.38 7.25 13.80
CA VAL A 151 3.51 6.35 13.47
C VAL A 151 3.30 5.66 12.10
N PRO A 152 2.15 5.01 11.83
CA PRO A 152 1.91 4.45 10.50
C PRO A 152 1.79 5.53 9.42
N ILE A 153 1.32 6.75 9.73
CA ILE A 153 1.35 7.88 8.78
C ILE A 153 2.80 8.20 8.37
N ILE A 154 3.72 8.30 9.34
CA ILE A 154 5.15 8.54 9.05
C ILE A 154 5.71 7.42 8.16
N GLY A 155 5.41 6.17 8.49
CA GLY A 155 5.82 5.02 7.68
C GLY A 155 5.31 5.12 6.24
N ASP A 156 4.03 5.42 6.05
CA ASP A 156 3.40 5.51 4.73
C ASP A 156 3.92 6.70 3.91
N VAL A 157 4.20 7.84 4.55
CA VAL A 157 4.85 8.99 3.90
C VAL A 157 6.27 8.64 3.43
N VAL A 158 7.07 8.01 4.29
CA VAL A 158 8.44 7.56 3.92
C VAL A 158 8.38 6.54 2.79
N LYS A 159 7.43 5.59 2.85
CA LYS A 159 7.16 4.62 1.78
C LYS A 159 6.86 5.35 0.47
N GLY A 160 5.93 6.30 0.48
CA GLY A 160 5.54 7.11 -0.68
C GLY A 160 6.69 7.90 -1.28
N ILE A 161 7.54 8.52 -0.45
CA ILE A 161 8.77 9.21 -0.90
C ILE A 161 9.70 8.22 -1.61
N GLY A 162 9.88 7.01 -1.07
CA GLY A 162 10.67 5.96 -1.70
C GLY A 162 10.16 5.58 -3.09
N ILE A 163 8.84 5.37 -3.24
CA ILE A 163 8.22 5.05 -4.54
C ILE A 163 8.35 6.22 -5.51
N TYR A 164 8.12 7.46 -5.06
CA TYR A 164 8.30 8.65 -5.89
C TYR A 164 9.74 8.79 -6.40
N GLY A 165 10.72 8.52 -5.54
CA GLY A 165 12.13 8.50 -5.93
C GLY A 165 12.44 7.43 -6.98
N LEU A 166 11.90 6.21 -6.81
CA LEU A 166 11.99 5.13 -7.81
C LEU A 166 11.36 5.56 -9.15
N TYR A 167 10.17 6.15 -9.12
CA TYR A 167 9.49 6.67 -10.32
C TYR A 167 10.32 7.72 -11.06
N ARG A 168 10.90 8.68 -10.33
CA ARG A 168 11.74 9.73 -10.91
C ARG A 168 13.02 9.15 -11.53
N LYS A 169 13.68 8.22 -10.82
CA LYS A 169 14.90 7.59 -11.29
C LYS A 169 14.66 6.71 -12.52
N PHE A 170 13.62 5.87 -12.47
CA PHE A 170 13.22 5.02 -13.59
C PHE A 170 12.92 5.83 -14.85
N ASN A 171 12.26 6.98 -14.73
CA ASN A 171 11.98 7.82 -15.91
C ASN A 171 13.19 8.62 -16.39
N SER A 172 14.12 9.02 -15.51
CA SER A 172 15.34 9.72 -15.91
C SER A 172 16.35 8.84 -16.65
N ASP A 173 16.43 7.56 -16.31
CA ASP A 173 17.41 6.65 -16.93
C ASP A 173 16.93 6.10 -18.29
N ASN A 174 15.67 6.34 -18.63
CA ASN A 174 15.01 5.85 -19.84
C ASN A 174 14.57 6.99 -20.80
N THR A 175 15.08 8.20 -20.58
CA THR A 175 15.04 9.34 -21.53
C THR A 175 16.39 9.50 -22.19
#